data_AF-A0A938BC53-F1
#
_entry.id   AF-A0A938BC53-F1
#
_cell.length_a   1.000
_cell.length_b   1.000
_cell.length_c   1.000
_cell.angle_alpha   90.00
_cell.angle_beta   90.00
_cell.angle_gamma   90.00
#
_symmetry.space_group_name_H-M   'P 1'
#
loop_
_entity.id
_entity.type
_entity.pdbx_description
1 polymer ?
#
loop_
_entity_poly.entity_id
_entity_poly.type
_entity_poly.pdbx_seq_one_letter_code
_entity_poly.pdbx_strand_id
1 'polypeptide(L)'
;MSHDEIRAQGWDESCAKRKMTPGQILADNVKRCTEIIRQSDPGKPVYVWSDMFDPHHNAAKTGGYYLVKGDGPWYGSWEGLDKDVTVINWNGRENQRLESMKHFASRGHKQILAGYYDADPRKISAWLRDAAKVEGVIGVMYTTWQSNYNDLERFAEEVRKYSGQKP
;
A
#
# COMPACT_ATOMS: atom_id res chain seq x y z
N MET A 1 -2.16 -10.07 -1.87
CA MET A 1 -1.46 -9.86 -3.15
C MET A 1 -0.14 -9.17 -2.85
N SER A 2 0.96 -9.71 -3.36
CA SER A 2 2.33 -9.25 -3.07
C SER A 2 2.84 -8.26 -4.12
N HIS A 3 2.00 -7.32 -4.56
CA HIS A 3 2.39 -6.31 -5.55
C HIS A 3 3.14 -5.15 -4.87
N ASP A 4 4.27 -5.45 -4.24
CA ASP A 4 5.22 -4.49 -3.67
C ASP A 4 6.52 -4.46 -4.48
N GLU A 5 7.22 -3.33 -4.42
CA GLU A 5 8.60 -3.18 -4.88
C GLU A 5 8.90 -3.78 -6.29
N ILE A 6 8.00 -3.58 -7.24
CA ILE A 6 8.20 -4.06 -8.62
C ILE A 6 9.25 -3.16 -9.28
N ARG A 7 10.52 -3.55 -9.21
CA ARG A 7 11.66 -2.68 -9.62
C ARG A 7 12.05 -2.79 -11.10
N ALA A 8 11.38 -3.64 -11.88
CA ALA A 8 11.64 -3.79 -13.31
C ALA A 8 10.35 -4.15 -14.09
N GLN A 9 10.02 -3.39 -15.13
CA GLN A 9 8.92 -3.67 -16.07
C GLN A 9 9.05 -2.81 -17.33
N GLY A 10 8.46 -3.25 -18.45
CA GLY A 10 8.20 -2.40 -19.61
C GLY A 10 9.19 -2.56 -20.77
N TRP A 11 10.20 -3.42 -20.62
CA TRP A 11 11.30 -3.55 -21.57
C TRP A 11 11.12 -4.66 -22.59
N ASP A 12 10.39 -5.72 -22.26
CA ASP A 12 10.22 -6.87 -23.14
C ASP A 12 9.10 -6.67 -24.18
N GLU A 13 9.07 -7.58 -25.16
CA GLU A 13 8.11 -7.54 -26.26
C GLU A 13 6.66 -7.72 -25.80
N SER A 14 6.41 -8.49 -24.72
CA SER A 14 5.07 -8.66 -24.18
C SER A 14 4.56 -7.33 -23.62
N CYS A 15 5.39 -6.56 -22.93
CA CYS A 15 5.06 -5.21 -22.48
C CYS A 15 4.85 -4.27 -23.68
N ALA A 16 5.73 -4.30 -24.67
CA ALA A 16 5.66 -3.41 -25.84
C ALA A 16 4.36 -3.63 -26.65
N LYS A 17 3.96 -4.89 -26.85
CA LYS A 17 2.74 -5.27 -27.59
C LYS A 17 1.45 -4.75 -26.94
N ARG A 18 1.46 -4.51 -25.62
CA ARG A 18 0.30 -4.03 -24.86
C ARG A 18 -0.08 -2.58 -25.18
N LYS A 19 0.86 -1.77 -25.71
CA LYS A 19 0.65 -0.33 -25.99
C LYS A 19 0.09 0.44 -24.78
N MET A 20 0.58 0.09 -23.60
CA MET A 20 0.17 0.63 -22.29
C MET A 20 1.41 1.13 -21.54
N THR A 21 1.23 2.10 -20.64
CA THR A 21 2.28 2.46 -19.67
C THR A 21 2.49 1.33 -18.65
N PRO A 22 3.62 1.29 -17.92
CA PRO A 22 3.81 0.28 -16.88
C PRO A 22 2.69 0.30 -15.82
N GLY A 23 2.26 1.49 -15.40
CA GLY A 23 1.13 1.68 -14.48
C GLY A 23 -0.17 1.10 -15.02
N GLN A 24 -0.49 1.29 -16.29
CA GLN A 24 -1.66 0.67 -16.93
C GLN A 24 -1.56 -0.85 -17.02
N ILE A 25 -0.38 -1.38 -17.31
CA ILE A 25 -0.14 -2.84 -17.31
C ILE A 25 -0.32 -3.41 -15.90
N LEU A 26 0.19 -2.72 -14.87
CA LEU A 26 0.02 -3.13 -13.48
C LEU A 26 -1.46 -3.04 -13.05
N ALA A 27 -2.18 -2.00 -13.45
CA ALA A 27 -3.62 -1.86 -13.21
C ALA A 27 -4.41 -3.02 -13.82
N ASP A 28 -4.13 -3.39 -15.06
CA ASP A 28 -4.76 -4.56 -15.71
C ASP A 28 -4.40 -5.87 -15.00
N ASN A 29 -3.13 -6.03 -14.63
CA ASN A 29 -2.65 -7.21 -13.93
C ASN A 29 -3.34 -7.40 -12.56
N VAL A 30 -3.37 -6.35 -11.73
CA VAL A 30 -3.95 -6.45 -10.38
C VAL A 30 -5.45 -6.69 -10.43
N LYS A 31 -6.15 -6.10 -11.41
CA LYS A 31 -7.56 -6.39 -11.66
C LYS A 31 -7.76 -7.86 -12.00
N ARG A 32 -6.97 -8.42 -12.93
CA ARG A 32 -7.04 -9.84 -13.30
C ARG A 32 -6.71 -10.76 -12.11
N CYS A 33 -5.70 -10.43 -11.31
CA CYS A 33 -5.37 -11.19 -10.10
C CYS A 33 -6.53 -11.18 -9.10
N THR A 34 -7.17 -10.03 -8.88
CA THR A 34 -8.31 -9.90 -7.97
C THR A 34 -9.50 -10.75 -8.45
N GLU A 35 -9.80 -10.76 -9.75
CA GLU A 35 -10.82 -11.62 -10.34
C GLU A 35 -10.54 -13.12 -10.11
N ILE A 36 -9.29 -13.56 -10.33
CA ILE A 36 -8.89 -14.95 -10.10
C ILE A 36 -9.04 -15.35 -8.63
N ILE A 37 -8.60 -14.48 -7.71
CA ILE A 37 -8.71 -14.72 -6.27
C ILE A 37 -10.18 -14.90 -5.88
N ARG A 38 -11.07 -14.01 -6.34
CA ARG A 38 -12.51 -14.10 -6.02
C ARG A 38 -13.18 -15.32 -6.63
N GLN A 39 -12.74 -15.75 -7.82
CA GLN A 39 -13.23 -16.99 -8.42
C GLN A 39 -12.80 -18.22 -7.61
N SER A 40 -11.61 -18.18 -7.02
CA SER A 40 -11.04 -19.31 -6.27
C SER A 40 -11.51 -19.37 -4.82
N ASP A 41 -11.68 -18.21 -4.17
CA ASP A 41 -12.09 -18.09 -2.76
C ASP A 41 -13.05 -16.88 -2.57
N PRO A 42 -14.34 -17.06 -2.94
CA PRO A 42 -15.31 -15.98 -2.95
C PRO A 42 -15.62 -15.45 -1.53
N GLY A 43 -15.85 -14.14 -1.43
CA GLY A 43 -16.26 -13.49 -0.18
C GLY A 43 -15.13 -13.23 0.82
N LYS A 44 -13.88 -13.60 0.50
CA LYS A 44 -12.72 -13.25 1.32
C LYS A 44 -12.19 -11.85 1.01
N PRO A 45 -11.68 -11.13 2.02
CA PRO A 45 -11.01 -9.86 1.79
C PRO A 45 -9.72 -10.08 0.99
N VAL A 46 -9.47 -9.18 0.05
CA VAL A 46 -8.22 -9.13 -0.72
C VAL A 46 -7.38 -7.99 -0.19
N TYR A 47 -6.11 -8.28 0.12
CA TYR A 47 -5.14 -7.30 0.64
C TYR A 47 -4.03 -7.06 -0.37
N VAL A 48 -3.51 -5.83 -0.44
CA VAL A 48 -2.36 -5.48 -1.29
C VAL A 48 -1.48 -4.43 -0.62
N TRP A 49 -0.16 -4.50 -0.81
CA TRP A 49 0.76 -3.45 -0.37
C TRP A 49 0.52 -2.14 -1.15
N SER A 50 0.75 -1.00 -0.50
CA SER A 50 0.32 0.30 -1.04
C SER A 50 1.26 0.93 -2.06
N ASP A 51 2.55 0.68 -1.98
CA ASP A 51 3.60 1.52 -2.58
C ASP A 51 3.51 1.66 -4.08
N MET A 52 3.19 0.56 -4.77
CA MET A 52 3.06 0.52 -6.22
C MET A 52 1.81 1.25 -6.72
N PHE A 53 0.89 1.61 -5.82
CA PHE A 53 -0.40 2.24 -6.08
C PHE A 53 -0.56 3.61 -5.40
N ASP A 54 0.49 4.08 -4.71
CA ASP A 54 0.44 5.33 -3.95
C ASP A 54 1.22 6.44 -4.69
N PRO A 55 0.56 7.51 -5.17
CA PRO A 55 1.24 8.63 -5.82
C PRO A 55 2.15 9.42 -4.89
N HIS A 56 2.01 9.24 -3.58
CA HIS A 56 2.87 9.79 -2.53
C HIS A 56 4.02 8.83 -2.16
N HIS A 57 4.13 7.70 -2.87
CA HIS A 57 5.18 6.69 -2.72
C HIS A 57 5.87 6.36 -4.06
N ASN A 58 5.61 5.19 -4.66
CA ASN A 58 6.30 4.74 -5.88
C ASN A 58 5.50 5.07 -7.15
N ALA A 59 4.22 5.49 -7.04
CA ALA A 59 3.35 5.83 -8.17
C ALA A 59 3.29 7.31 -8.51
N ALA A 60 4.37 8.05 -8.28
CA ALA A 60 4.47 9.46 -8.59
C ALA A 60 4.26 9.72 -10.09
N LYS A 61 3.67 10.88 -10.42
CA LYS A 61 3.34 11.29 -11.81
C LYS A 61 4.56 11.47 -12.71
N THR A 62 5.69 11.80 -12.11
CA THR A 62 6.97 12.04 -12.78
C THR A 62 8.08 11.43 -11.93
N GLY A 63 9.26 11.29 -12.53
CA GLY A 63 10.41 10.60 -11.97
C GLY A 63 10.50 9.14 -12.42
N GLY A 64 11.72 8.65 -12.56
CA GLY A 64 11.97 7.23 -12.78
C GLY A 64 11.76 6.41 -11.51
N TYR A 65 11.50 5.11 -11.66
CA TYR A 65 11.53 4.14 -10.57
C TYR A 65 12.36 2.94 -10.98
N TYR A 66 13.56 2.82 -10.40
CA TYR A 66 14.52 1.74 -10.69
C TYR A 66 14.66 1.44 -12.20
N LEU A 67 14.42 0.19 -12.60
CA LEU A 67 14.51 -0.30 -13.97
C LEU A 67 13.13 -0.41 -14.62
N VAL A 68 12.19 0.48 -14.27
CA VAL A 68 10.87 0.51 -14.89
C VAL A 68 10.85 1.58 -15.97
N LYS A 69 10.37 1.20 -17.16
CA LYS A 69 10.44 2.04 -18.36
C LYS A 69 9.55 3.28 -18.27
N GLY A 70 10.13 4.47 -18.43
CA GLY A 70 9.40 5.73 -18.61
C GLY A 70 9.45 6.67 -17.41
N ASP A 71 8.84 7.84 -17.58
CA ASP A 71 8.68 8.86 -16.54
C ASP A 71 7.34 8.67 -15.81
N GLY A 72 7.38 8.69 -14.47
CA GLY A 72 6.22 8.36 -13.63
C GLY A 72 5.66 6.96 -13.90
N PRO A 73 6.50 5.91 -13.96
CA PRO A 73 6.13 4.65 -14.60
C PRO A 73 4.92 3.96 -13.96
N TRP A 74 4.71 4.15 -12.66
CA TRP A 74 3.60 3.55 -11.91
C TRP A 74 2.38 4.46 -11.76
N TYR A 75 2.44 5.70 -12.27
CA TYR A 75 1.31 6.62 -12.17
C TYR A 75 0.03 6.01 -12.77
N GLY A 76 -1.06 6.07 -12.01
CA GLY A 76 -2.36 5.53 -12.40
C GLY A 76 -2.53 4.02 -12.19
N SER A 77 -1.53 3.32 -11.65
CA SER A 77 -1.64 1.88 -11.34
C SER A 77 -2.80 1.54 -10.40
N TRP A 78 -3.15 2.45 -9.49
CA TRP A 78 -4.26 2.31 -8.54
C TRP A 78 -5.63 2.22 -9.20
N GLU A 79 -5.77 2.58 -10.48
CA GLU A 79 -7.03 2.43 -11.23
C GLU A 79 -7.43 0.96 -11.41
N GLY A 80 -6.50 0.02 -11.22
CA GLY A 80 -6.78 -1.41 -11.23
C GLY A 80 -7.32 -1.97 -9.91
N LEU A 81 -7.29 -1.19 -8.82
CA LEU A 81 -7.76 -1.63 -7.51
C LEU A 81 -9.28 -1.46 -7.40
N ASP A 82 -10.00 -2.57 -7.26
CA ASP A 82 -11.41 -2.53 -6.89
C ASP A 82 -11.58 -1.97 -5.47
N LYS A 83 -12.68 -1.24 -5.21
CA LYS A 83 -12.91 -0.49 -3.95
C LYS A 83 -12.85 -1.35 -2.69
N ASP A 84 -13.19 -2.63 -2.79
CA ASP A 84 -13.19 -3.60 -1.70
C ASP A 84 -11.81 -4.24 -1.43
N VAL A 85 -10.81 -3.99 -2.29
CA VAL A 85 -9.41 -4.31 -1.98
C VAL A 85 -8.95 -3.46 -0.81
N THR A 86 -8.47 -4.10 0.25
CA THR A 86 -7.91 -3.45 1.44
C THR A 86 -6.42 -3.18 1.23
N VAL A 87 -6.01 -1.94 1.43
CA VAL A 87 -4.64 -1.50 1.22
C VAL A 87 -3.84 -1.66 2.52
N ILE A 88 -2.72 -2.36 2.46
CA ILE A 88 -1.73 -2.43 3.53
C ILE A 88 -0.75 -1.28 3.30
N ASN A 89 -0.99 -0.17 4.00
CA ASN A 89 -0.25 1.07 3.80
C ASN A 89 1.05 1.07 4.62
N TRP A 90 2.18 1.13 3.93
CA TRP A 90 3.51 1.15 4.54
C TRP A 90 4.31 2.44 4.24
N ASN A 91 3.66 3.49 3.71
CA ASN A 91 4.31 4.78 3.49
C ASN A 91 4.56 5.56 4.80
N GLY A 92 5.69 5.30 5.46
CA GLY A 92 6.07 5.94 6.72
C GLY A 92 6.73 7.30 6.61
N ARG A 93 6.89 7.85 5.40
CA ARG A 93 7.57 9.13 5.18
C ARG A 93 6.75 10.27 5.78
N GLU A 94 7.34 11.02 6.71
CA GLU A 94 6.61 11.99 7.55
C GLU A 94 5.75 12.98 6.75
N ASN A 95 6.28 13.54 5.66
CA ASN A 95 5.59 14.54 4.84
C ASN A 95 4.66 13.94 3.76
N GLN A 96 4.53 12.62 3.68
CA GLN A 96 3.74 11.92 2.65
C GLN A 96 2.70 10.97 3.24
N ARG A 97 2.93 10.46 4.46
CA ARG A 97 2.10 9.46 5.13
C ARG A 97 0.63 9.87 5.20
N LEU A 98 0.32 11.10 5.62
CA LEU A 98 -1.07 11.57 5.69
C LEU A 98 -1.72 11.67 4.30
N GLU A 99 -0.99 12.15 3.30
CA GLU A 99 -1.52 12.28 1.94
C GLU A 99 -1.71 10.91 1.27
N SER A 100 -0.83 9.95 1.53
CA SER A 100 -0.99 8.54 1.18
C SER A 100 -2.29 7.97 1.76
N MET A 101 -2.53 8.17 3.06
CA MET A 101 -3.77 7.73 3.70
C MET A 101 -5.01 8.37 3.05
N LYS A 102 -4.97 9.68 2.80
CA LYS A 102 -6.07 10.41 2.15
C LYS A 102 -6.33 9.92 0.72
N HIS A 103 -5.28 9.62 -0.03
CA HIS A 103 -5.40 9.11 -1.40
C HIS A 103 -6.27 7.86 -1.43
N PHE A 104 -5.92 6.83 -0.65
CA PHE A 104 -6.70 5.58 -0.62
C PHE A 104 -8.10 5.76 -0.01
N ALA A 105 -8.23 6.57 1.04
CA ALA A 105 -9.52 6.87 1.65
C ALA A 105 -10.49 7.56 0.67
N SER A 106 -10.00 8.54 -0.10
CA SER A 106 -10.80 9.26 -1.12
C SER A 106 -11.34 8.34 -2.22
N ARG A 107 -10.67 7.20 -2.45
CA ARG A 107 -11.09 6.18 -3.41
C ARG A 107 -11.99 5.10 -2.79
N GLY A 108 -12.19 5.16 -1.47
CA GLY A 108 -13.05 4.26 -0.71
C GLY A 108 -12.38 2.99 -0.22
N HIS A 109 -11.05 2.89 -0.29
CA HIS A 109 -10.34 1.72 0.19
C HIS A 109 -10.24 1.70 1.72
N LYS A 110 -10.45 0.52 2.29
CA LYS A 110 -10.04 0.26 3.68
C LYS A 110 -8.52 0.16 3.76
N GLN A 111 -7.96 0.54 4.90
CA GLN A 111 -6.51 0.56 5.11
C GLN A 111 -6.10 -0.13 6.41
N ILE A 112 -5.02 -0.90 6.35
CA ILE A 112 -4.28 -1.37 7.53
C ILE A 112 -2.89 -0.76 7.46
N LEU A 113 -2.44 -0.10 8.53
CA LEU A 113 -1.15 0.58 8.53
C LEU A 113 -0.03 -0.37 8.97
N ALA A 114 0.94 -0.62 8.10
CA ALA A 114 2.15 -1.38 8.40
C ALA A 114 3.27 -0.42 8.85
N GLY A 115 3.10 0.16 10.04
CA GLY A 115 3.96 1.23 10.54
C GLY A 115 5.21 0.78 11.31
N TYR A 116 5.36 -0.52 11.60
CA TYR A 116 6.56 -1.08 12.22
C TYR A 116 7.50 -1.65 11.16
N TYR A 117 8.81 -1.39 11.28
CA TYR A 117 9.84 -1.87 10.35
C TYR A 117 11.15 -2.09 11.11
N ASP A 118 11.13 -3.06 12.05
CA ASP A 118 12.29 -3.44 12.89
C ASP A 118 13.01 -2.24 13.52
N ALA A 119 12.24 -1.26 13.97
CA ALA A 119 12.70 0.00 14.52
C ALA A 119 11.91 0.34 15.79
N ASP A 120 12.21 1.48 16.40
CA ASP A 120 11.53 1.94 17.62
C ASP A 120 9.98 1.84 17.51
N PRO A 121 9.31 0.99 18.32
CA PRO A 121 7.87 0.78 18.24
C PRO A 121 7.06 2.06 18.50
N ARG A 122 7.62 3.06 19.19
CA ARG A 122 6.97 4.36 19.45
C ARG A 122 6.66 5.16 18.19
N LYS A 123 7.30 4.82 17.06
CA LYS A 123 7.04 5.46 15.77
C LYS A 123 5.59 5.27 15.30
N ILE A 124 4.90 4.20 15.73
CA ILE A 124 3.49 3.96 15.40
C ILE A 124 2.57 5.09 15.89
N SER A 125 2.94 5.79 16.96
CA SER A 125 2.12 6.87 17.51
C SER A 125 1.94 8.04 16.54
N ALA A 126 2.91 8.31 15.66
CA ALA A 126 2.76 9.31 14.61
C ALA A 126 1.78 8.86 13.52
N TRP A 127 1.79 7.56 13.17
CA TRP A 127 0.83 6.98 12.24
C TRP A 127 -0.59 7.09 12.77
N LEU A 128 -0.82 6.72 14.03
CA LEU A 128 -2.13 6.76 14.67
C LEU A 128 -2.69 8.18 14.78
N ARG A 129 -1.83 9.19 15.01
CA ARG A 129 -2.25 10.60 14.99
C ARG A 129 -2.71 11.09 13.62
N ASP A 130 -2.12 10.57 12.54
CA ASP A 130 -2.53 10.93 11.18
C ASP A 130 -3.76 10.14 10.75
N ALA A 131 -3.84 8.87 11.14
CA ALA A 131 -4.96 7.99 10.88
C ALA A 131 -6.27 8.55 11.46
N ALA A 132 -6.22 9.13 12.68
CA ALA A 132 -7.39 9.77 13.31
C ALA A 132 -8.00 10.94 12.50
N LYS A 133 -7.31 11.43 11.46
CA LYS A 133 -7.76 12.49 10.56
C LYS A 133 -8.37 11.95 9.25
N VAL A 134 -8.37 10.63 9.05
CA VAL A 134 -8.70 9.97 7.79
C VAL A 134 -9.67 8.81 8.03
N GLU A 135 -10.79 8.79 7.32
CA GLU A 135 -11.72 7.67 7.39
C GLU A 135 -11.19 6.44 6.64
N GLY A 136 -11.63 5.25 7.03
CA GLY A 136 -11.31 4.00 6.33
C GLY A 136 -10.02 3.32 6.79
N VAL A 137 -9.26 3.89 7.73
CA VAL A 137 -8.23 3.13 8.46
C VAL A 137 -8.92 2.20 9.46
N ILE A 138 -8.66 0.90 9.36
CA ILE A 138 -9.35 -0.14 10.14
C ILE A 138 -8.42 -0.90 11.09
N GLY A 139 -7.13 -0.59 11.10
CA GLY A 139 -6.18 -1.23 11.99
C GLY A 139 -4.73 -0.92 11.64
N VAL A 140 -3.84 -1.52 12.43
CA VAL A 140 -2.39 -1.46 12.25
C VAL A 140 -1.80 -2.86 12.32
N MET A 141 -0.66 -3.07 11.67
CA MET A 141 0.04 -4.35 11.60
C MET A 141 1.46 -4.21 12.15
N TYR A 142 1.86 -5.16 12.99
CA TYR A 142 3.25 -5.34 13.38
C TYR A 142 3.98 -6.14 12.31
N THR A 143 4.83 -5.48 11.53
CA THR A 143 5.54 -6.07 10.38
C THR A 143 7.05 -6.12 10.64
N THR A 144 7.56 -7.29 11.02
CA THR A 144 9.01 -7.53 11.20
C THR A 144 9.57 -8.28 9.99
N TRP A 145 10.72 -7.82 9.50
CA TRP A 145 11.53 -8.44 8.43
C TRP A 145 12.77 -9.14 8.99
N GLN A 146 13.04 -8.96 10.28
CA GLN A 146 14.16 -9.56 11.00
C GLN A 146 13.72 -10.63 12.00
N SER A 147 12.44 -11.01 12.00
CA SER A 147 11.86 -11.90 13.03
C SER A 147 12.06 -11.36 14.46
N ASN A 148 12.09 -10.03 14.62
CA ASN A 148 12.18 -9.39 15.92
C ASN A 148 10.78 -9.37 16.54
N TYR A 149 10.55 -10.22 17.53
CA TYR A 149 9.31 -10.25 18.31
C TYR A 149 9.46 -9.62 19.70
N ASN A 150 10.66 -9.16 20.06
CA ASN A 150 10.92 -8.54 21.37
C ASN A 150 10.19 -7.19 21.52
N ASP A 151 9.90 -6.51 20.42
CA ASP A 151 9.16 -5.23 20.43
C ASP A 151 7.64 -5.41 20.33
N LEU A 152 7.13 -6.63 20.14
CA LEU A 152 5.71 -6.87 19.87
C LEU A 152 4.82 -6.37 21.02
N GLU A 153 5.20 -6.66 22.26
CA GLU A 153 4.46 -6.21 23.46
C GLU A 153 4.47 -4.69 23.57
N ARG A 154 5.63 -4.06 23.37
CA ARG A 154 5.80 -2.61 23.41
C ARG A 154 5.02 -1.91 22.31
N PHE A 155 5.04 -2.46 21.09
CA PHE A 155 4.22 -1.96 19.99
C PHE A 155 2.73 -2.03 20.32
N ALA A 156 2.26 -3.15 20.88
CA ALA A 156 0.87 -3.29 21.30
C ALA A 156 0.49 -2.28 22.39
N GLU A 157 1.39 -1.97 23.33
CA GLU A 157 1.19 -0.91 24.32
C GLU A 157 1.06 0.47 23.68
N GLU A 158 1.90 0.82 22.71
CA GLU A 158 1.80 2.09 21.98
C GLU A 158 0.47 2.21 21.23
N VAL A 159 0.01 1.14 20.58
CA VAL A 159 -1.29 1.09 19.90
C VAL A 159 -2.45 1.24 20.88
N ARG A 160 -2.37 0.61 22.07
CA ARG A 160 -3.42 0.69 23.09
C ARG A 160 -3.69 2.10 23.59
N LYS A 161 -2.69 2.99 23.57
CA LYS A 161 -2.85 4.41 23.97
C LYS A 161 -3.87 5.16 23.10
N TYR A 162 -4.17 4.65 21.91
CA TYR A 162 -5.11 5.23 20.96
C TYR A 162 -6.42 4.40 20.85
N SER A 163 -6.55 3.32 21.62
CA SER A 163 -7.76 2.49 21.62
C SER A 163 -8.96 3.24 22.21
N GLY A 164 -10.07 3.29 21.48
CA GLY A 164 -11.28 4.05 21.84
C GLY A 164 -11.40 5.42 21.18
N GLN A 165 -10.35 5.88 20.50
CA GLN A 165 -10.43 6.95 19.51
C GLN A 165 -10.75 6.28 18.15
N LYS A 166 -11.51 6.93 17.25
CA LYS A 166 -11.58 6.45 15.86
C LYS A 166 -10.12 6.29 15.39
N PRO A 167 -9.72 5.09 14.88
CA PRO A 167 -8.38 4.92 14.34
C PRO A 167 -8.09 5.97 13.27
#